data_AF-A0A7S0LTQ8-F1
#
_entry.id   AF-A0A7S0LTQ8-F1
#
_cell.length_a   1.000
_cell.length_b   1.000
_cell.length_c   1.000
_cell.angle_alpha   90.00
_cell.angle_beta   90.00
_cell.angle_gamma   90.00
#
_symmetry.space_group_name_H-M   'P 1'
#
loop_
_entity.id
_entity.type
_entity.pdbx_description
1 polymer ?
#
loop_
_entity_poly.entity_id
_entity_poly.type
_entity_poly.pdbx_seq_one_letter_code
_entity_poly.pdbx_strand_id
1 'polypeptide(L)'
;QNVAADVRAQITKMASISLCPNVIGQFATGLMVRPPLPSEPSYSVYASERAAILGSMFARAKRIAAALNALPGISCNAAEGAMYLFPSIIIPPKAIAAASAAGLAPDEFYCIKLLEATGLV
;
A
#
# COMPACT_ATOMS: atom_id res chain seq x y z
N GLN A 1 22.39 17.97 16.04
CA GLN A 1 22.03 16.65 15.48
C GLN A 1 21.07 15.99 16.47
N ASN A 2 19.97 15.41 16.01
CA ASN A 2 18.92 14.86 16.89
C ASN A 2 19.09 13.37 17.22
N VAL A 3 20.30 12.82 17.01
CA VAL A 3 20.67 11.42 17.32
C VAL A 3 21.95 11.44 18.14
N ALA A 4 21.92 10.81 19.31
CA ALA A 4 23.07 10.72 20.21
C ALA A 4 24.25 9.95 19.56
N ALA A 5 25.48 10.30 19.94
CA ALA A 5 26.68 9.80 19.28
C ALA A 5 26.87 8.28 19.45
N ASP A 6 26.56 7.76 20.63
CA ASP A 6 26.54 6.34 20.95
C ASP A 6 25.53 5.56 20.10
N VAL A 7 24.32 6.10 19.92
CA VAL A 7 23.29 5.52 19.04
C VAL A 7 23.75 5.52 17.59
N ARG A 8 24.33 6.63 17.10
CA ARG A 8 24.89 6.71 15.75
C ARG A 8 25.98 5.65 15.54
N ALA A 9 26.84 5.43 16.53
CA ALA A 9 27.89 4.42 16.45
C ALA A 9 27.31 3.00 16.29
N GLN A 10 26.23 2.67 16.99
CA GLN A 10 25.54 1.37 16.81
C GLN A 10 24.91 1.23 15.42
N ILE A 11 24.29 2.30 14.88
CA ILE A 11 23.73 2.28 13.52
C ILE A 11 24.84 2.05 12.48
N THR A 12 25.97 2.75 12.59
CA THR A 12 27.10 2.57 11.67
C THR A 12 27.69 1.17 11.77
N LYS A 13 27.85 0.64 12.99
CA LYS A 13 28.31 -0.73 13.22
C LYS A 13 27.40 -1.77 12.55
N MET A 14 26.08 -1.59 12.63
CA MET A 14 25.12 -2.47 11.96
C MET A 14 25.19 -2.35 10.43
N ALA A 15 25.27 -1.12 9.91
CA ALA A 15 25.26 -0.85 8.47
C ALA A 15 26.52 -1.39 7.75
N SER A 16 27.68 -1.36 8.40
CA SER A 16 28.94 -1.79 7.78
C SER A 16 29.06 -3.30 7.55
N ILE A 17 28.31 -4.11 8.30
CA ILE A 17 28.28 -5.58 8.14
C ILE A 17 27.71 -5.96 6.76
N SER A 18 26.76 -5.18 6.25
CA SER A 18 26.10 -5.42 4.96
C SER A 18 26.79 -4.71 3.78
N LEU A 19 28.00 -4.16 3.97
CA LEU A 19 28.75 -3.32 3.01
C LEU A 19 28.00 -2.05 2.58
N CYS A 20 27.04 -2.18 1.66
CA CYS A 20 26.15 -1.10 1.20
C CYS A 20 24.91 -1.66 0.47
N PRO A 21 23.84 -0.86 0.34
CA PRO A 21 22.73 -1.19 -0.56
C PRO A 21 23.18 -1.32 -2.01
N ASN A 22 22.43 -2.07 -2.82
CA ASN A 22 22.76 -2.20 -4.23
C ASN A 22 22.79 -0.82 -4.95
N VAL A 23 23.78 -0.65 -5.82
CA VAL A 23 24.07 0.64 -6.46
C VAL A 23 22.90 1.15 -7.32
N ILE A 24 22.17 0.26 -8.00
CA ILE A 24 21.01 0.62 -8.81
C ILE A 24 19.89 1.23 -7.96
N GLY A 25 19.61 0.66 -6.78
CA GLY A 25 18.66 1.19 -5.82
C GLY A 25 19.09 2.56 -5.30
N GLN A 26 20.39 2.77 -5.05
CA GLN A 26 20.91 4.08 -4.67
C GLN A 26 20.68 5.13 -5.77
N PHE A 27 20.92 4.78 -7.05
CA PHE A 27 20.61 5.66 -8.18
C PHE A 27 19.12 5.95 -8.30
N ALA A 28 18.27 4.91 -8.22
CA ALA A 28 16.82 5.06 -8.29
C ALA A 28 16.31 6.00 -7.19
N THR A 29 16.77 5.84 -5.94
CA THR A 29 16.45 6.77 -4.85
C THR A 29 16.92 8.19 -5.13
N GLY A 30 18.13 8.34 -5.69
CA GLY A 30 18.66 9.64 -6.11
C GLY A 30 17.76 10.35 -7.12
N LEU A 31 17.23 9.62 -8.11
CA LEU A 31 16.30 10.15 -9.11
C LEU A 31 14.93 10.47 -8.50
N MET A 32 14.43 9.63 -7.57
CA MET A 32 13.13 9.87 -6.90
C MET A 32 13.13 11.16 -6.09
N VAL A 33 14.24 11.51 -5.43
CA VAL A 33 14.33 12.71 -4.58
C VAL A 33 14.85 13.96 -5.32
N ARG A 34 15.23 13.82 -6.59
CA ARG A 34 15.66 14.92 -7.47
C ARG A 34 14.95 14.84 -8.83
N PRO A 35 13.63 15.07 -8.87
CA PRO A 35 12.90 15.09 -10.13
C PRO A 35 13.34 16.27 -11.02
N PRO A 36 13.04 16.22 -12.33
CA PRO A 36 13.34 17.33 -13.24
C PRO A 36 12.72 18.65 -12.74
N LEU A 37 13.46 19.74 -12.88
CA LEU A 37 13.03 21.10 -12.59
C LEU A 37 12.26 21.70 -13.77
N PRO A 38 11.36 22.67 -13.57
CA PRO A 38 10.63 23.33 -14.66
C PRO A 38 11.49 23.88 -15.81
N SER A 39 12.75 24.22 -15.55
CA SER A 39 13.72 24.69 -16.54
C SER A 39 14.39 23.58 -17.35
N GLU A 40 14.21 22.31 -16.98
CA GLU A 40 14.87 21.17 -17.61
C GLU A 40 14.02 20.57 -18.75
N PRO A 41 14.65 20.05 -19.83
CA PRO A 41 13.94 19.60 -21.03
C PRO A 41 12.88 18.51 -20.79
N SER A 42 13.09 17.64 -19.80
CA SER A 42 12.20 16.50 -19.52
C SER A 42 11.05 16.82 -18.54
N TYR A 43 10.97 18.05 -18.01
CA TYR A 43 9.99 18.38 -16.98
C TYR A 43 8.55 18.23 -17.42
N SER A 44 8.21 18.73 -18.62
CA SER A 44 6.85 18.70 -19.12
C SER A 44 6.34 17.26 -19.26
N VAL A 45 7.18 16.38 -19.79
CA VAL A 45 6.90 14.94 -19.92
C VAL A 45 6.71 14.32 -18.54
N TYR A 46 7.69 14.46 -17.64
CA TYR A 46 7.64 13.93 -16.28
C TYR A 46 6.39 14.39 -15.50
N ALA A 47 6.08 15.68 -15.55
CA ALA A 47 4.93 16.25 -14.85
C ALA A 47 3.61 15.70 -15.39
N SER A 48 3.48 15.55 -16.71
CA SER A 48 2.29 14.99 -17.36
C SER A 48 2.08 13.52 -17.02
N GLU A 49 3.15 12.71 -17.06
CA GLU A 49 3.09 11.28 -16.74
C GLU A 49 2.72 11.06 -15.26
N ARG A 50 3.37 11.81 -14.36
CA ARG A 50 3.07 11.75 -12.93
C ARG A 50 1.63 12.13 -12.64
N ALA A 51 1.12 13.21 -13.24
CA ALA A 51 -0.26 13.64 -13.06
C ALA A 51 -1.25 12.60 -13.59
N ALA A 52 -0.99 12.00 -14.76
CA ALA A 52 -1.83 10.96 -15.34
C ALA A 52 -1.90 9.70 -14.46
N ILE A 53 -0.75 9.24 -13.94
CA ILE A 53 -0.68 8.07 -13.06
C ILE A 53 -1.48 8.33 -11.77
N LEU A 54 -1.23 9.45 -11.09
CA LEU A 54 -1.92 9.79 -9.85
C LEU A 54 -3.42 9.99 -10.06
N GLY A 55 -3.82 10.64 -11.16
CA GLY A 55 -5.22 10.81 -11.54
C GLY A 55 -5.92 9.46 -11.77
N SER A 56 -5.27 8.53 -12.48
CA SER A 56 -5.77 7.17 -12.70
C SER A 56 -5.90 6.37 -11.39
N MET A 57 -4.92 6.49 -10.49
CA MET A 57 -4.99 5.85 -9.16
C MET A 57 -6.17 6.39 -8.35
N PHE A 58 -6.36 7.71 -8.31
CA PHE A 58 -7.47 8.33 -7.58
C PHE A 58 -8.84 7.94 -8.14
N ALA A 59 -8.98 7.92 -9.47
CA ALA A 59 -10.22 7.49 -10.13
C ALA A 59 -10.56 6.02 -9.80
N ARG A 60 -9.57 5.12 -9.85
CA ARG A 60 -9.75 3.71 -9.47
C ARG A 60 -10.10 3.56 -8.00
N ALA A 61 -9.41 4.25 -7.11
CA ALA A 61 -9.69 4.21 -5.67
C ALA A 61 -11.14 4.63 -5.36
N LYS A 62 -11.61 5.73 -5.95
CA LYS A 62 -13.02 6.16 -5.83
C LYS A 62 -14.00 5.12 -6.34
N ARG A 63 -13.72 4.53 -7.51
CA ARG A 63 -14.60 3.52 -8.11
C ARG A 63 -14.72 2.28 -7.23
N ILE A 64 -13.60 1.78 -6.71
CA ILE A 64 -13.59 0.58 -5.85
C ILE A 64 -14.26 0.89 -4.51
N ALA A 65 -13.97 2.04 -3.88
CA ALA A 65 -14.62 2.44 -2.63
C ALA A 65 -16.14 2.57 -2.78
N ALA A 66 -16.61 3.15 -3.88
CA ALA A 66 -18.04 3.23 -4.19
C ALA A 66 -18.66 1.83 -4.42
N ALA A 67 -17.97 0.95 -5.13
CA ALA A 67 -18.43 -0.43 -5.35
C ALA A 67 -18.54 -1.22 -4.04
N LEU A 68 -17.54 -1.10 -3.15
CA LEU A 68 -17.55 -1.75 -1.84
C LEU A 68 -18.69 -1.23 -0.95
N ASN A 69 -18.91 0.09 -0.91
CA ASN A 69 -20.01 0.69 -0.14
C ASN A 69 -21.41 0.37 -0.69
N ALA A 70 -21.52 -0.11 -1.93
CA ALA A 70 -22.79 -0.56 -2.49
C ALA A 70 -23.16 -1.99 -2.06
N LEU A 71 -22.21 -2.75 -1.50
CA LEU A 71 -22.45 -4.13 -1.06
C LEU A 71 -23.08 -4.16 0.34
N PRO A 72 -24.15 -4.94 0.55
CA PRO A 72 -24.78 -5.06 1.87
C PRO A 72 -23.81 -5.59 2.92
N GLY A 73 -23.79 -4.94 4.09
CA GLY A 73 -22.92 -5.34 5.20
C GLY A 73 -21.45 -4.99 5.02
N ILE A 74 -21.08 -4.21 3.99
CA ILE A 74 -19.72 -3.71 3.77
C ILE A 74 -19.72 -2.18 3.83
N SER A 75 -18.74 -1.62 4.54
CA SER A 75 -18.47 -0.18 4.53
C SER A 75 -17.00 0.07 4.25
N CYS A 76 -16.68 1.15 3.53
CA CYS A 76 -15.30 1.48 3.17
C CYS A 76 -15.10 2.98 3.18
N ASN A 77 -14.05 3.44 3.88
CA ASN A 77 -13.65 4.84 3.85
C ASN A 77 -13.10 5.21 2.47
N ALA A 78 -13.16 6.51 2.15
CA ALA A 78 -12.46 7.04 0.98
C ALA A 78 -10.95 6.89 1.16
N ALA A 79 -10.23 6.52 0.10
CA ALA A 79 -8.77 6.54 0.12
C ALA A 79 -8.25 7.97 0.00
N GLU A 80 -7.45 8.39 0.97
CA GLU A 80 -6.74 9.68 0.96
C GLU A 80 -5.34 9.56 0.36
N GLY A 81 -4.81 8.34 0.23
CA GLY A 81 -3.47 8.07 -0.29
C GLY A 81 -3.15 6.58 -0.37
N ALA A 82 -1.87 6.27 -0.56
CA ALA A 82 -1.36 4.91 -0.75
C ALA A 82 -2.04 4.17 -1.93
N MET A 83 -2.16 2.84 -1.84
CA MET A 83 -2.68 1.98 -2.91
C MET A 83 -3.78 1.02 -2.44
N TYR A 84 -4.23 1.13 -1.20
CA TYR A 84 -5.12 0.15 -0.57
C TYR A 84 -6.40 0.79 -0.06
N LEU A 85 -7.48 0.01 -0.11
CA LEU A 85 -8.72 0.27 0.61
C LEU A 85 -8.84 -0.79 1.70
N PHE A 86 -9.44 -0.42 2.82
CA PHE A 86 -9.63 -1.32 3.96
C PHE A 86 -11.11 -1.36 4.35
N PRO A 87 -11.93 -2.15 3.63
CA PRO A 87 -13.35 -2.25 3.93
C PRO A 87 -13.58 -2.98 5.25
N SER A 88 -14.57 -2.53 6.01
CA SER A 88 -15.13 -3.25 7.14
C SER A 88 -16.30 -4.11 6.68
N ILE A 89 -16.33 -5.36 7.13
CA ILE A 89 -17.37 -6.33 6.79
C ILE A 89 -18.09 -6.71 8.08
N ILE A 90 -19.41 -6.55 8.08
CA ILE A 90 -20.27 -7.02 9.16
C ILE A 90 -20.51 -8.52 8.95
N ILE A 91 -19.71 -9.35 9.62
CA ILE A 91 -19.79 -10.80 9.50
C ILE A 91 -20.96 -11.32 10.37
N PRO A 92 -21.94 -12.04 9.80
CA PRO A 92 -23.09 -12.51 10.55
C PRO A 92 -22.70 -13.61 11.55
N PRO A 93 -23.43 -13.78 12.68
CA PRO A 93 -23.10 -14.77 13.71
C PRO A 93 -22.96 -16.21 13.21
N LYS A 94 -23.74 -16.59 12.19
CA LYS A 94 -23.63 -17.92 11.55
C LYS A 94 -22.28 -18.14 10.86
N ALA A 95 -21.76 -17.12 10.20
CA ALA A 95 -20.44 -17.21 9.55
C ALA A 95 -19.31 -17.21 10.58
N ILE A 96 -19.45 -16.48 11.69
CA ILE A 96 -18.49 -16.53 12.81
C ILE A 96 -18.46 -17.95 13.42
N ALA A 97 -19.62 -18.57 13.63
CA ALA A 97 -19.69 -19.95 14.13
C ALA A 97 -19.07 -20.95 13.14
N ALA A 98 -19.28 -20.79 11.84
CA ALA A 98 -18.66 -21.63 10.82
C ALA A 98 -17.12 -21.46 10.77
N ALA A 99 -16.62 -20.24 10.92
CA ALA A 99 -15.19 -19.96 11.02
C ALA A 99 -14.58 -20.64 12.26
N SER A 100 -15.24 -20.51 13.41
CA SER A 100 -14.82 -21.17 14.66
C SER A 100 -14.81 -22.70 14.55
N ALA A 101 -15.83 -23.30 13.92
CA ALA A 101 -15.86 -24.75 13.66
C ALA A 101 -14.74 -25.21 12.71
N ALA A 102 -14.29 -24.34 11.81
CA ALA A 102 -13.14 -24.57 10.94
C ALA A 102 -11.79 -24.26 11.61
N GLY A 103 -11.78 -23.76 12.85
CA GLY A 103 -10.56 -23.35 13.55
C GLY A 103 -9.89 -22.09 12.99
N LEU A 104 -10.66 -21.22 12.31
CA LEU A 104 -10.15 -20.03 11.63
C LEU A 104 -10.74 -18.75 12.21
N ALA A 105 -9.99 -17.64 12.07
CA ALA A 105 -10.55 -16.32 12.34
C ALA A 105 -11.65 -15.98 11.33
N PRO A 106 -12.69 -15.18 11.69
CA PRO A 106 -13.81 -14.90 10.79
C PRO A 106 -13.43 -14.21 9.47
N ASP A 107 -12.46 -13.30 9.51
CA ASP A 107 -11.90 -12.60 8.35
C ASP A 107 -11.09 -13.54 7.45
N GLU A 108 -10.23 -14.37 8.03
CA GLU A 108 -9.49 -15.41 7.31
C GLU A 108 -10.44 -16.40 6.62
N PHE A 109 -11.47 -16.86 7.33
CA PHE A 109 -12.50 -17.74 6.77
C PHE A 109 -13.23 -17.07 5.59
N TYR A 110 -13.58 -15.78 5.71
CA TYR A 110 -14.17 -15.02 4.62
C TYR A 110 -13.23 -14.92 3.40
N CYS A 111 -11.96 -14.57 3.60
CA CYS A 111 -10.98 -14.43 2.53
C CYS A 111 -10.71 -15.76 1.82
N ILE A 112 -10.61 -16.87 2.54
CA ILE A 112 -10.46 -18.21 1.93
C ILE A 112 -11.68 -18.54 1.08
N LYS A 113 -12.90 -18.29 1.58
CA LYS A 113 -14.13 -18.55 0.81
C LYS A 113 -14.25 -17.65 -0.41
N LEU A 114 -13.84 -16.39 -0.29
CA LEU A 114 -13.76 -15.47 -1.42
C LEU A 114 -12.79 -15.98 -2.49
N LEU A 115 -11.59 -16.42 -2.08
CA LEU A 115 -10.57 -16.99 -2.95
C LEU A 115 -11.08 -18.24 -3.68
N GLU A 116 -11.65 -19.20 -2.94
CA GLU A 116 -12.19 -20.45 -3.49
C GLU A 116 -13.31 -20.18 -4.53
N ALA A 117 -14.15 -19.18 -4.29
CA ALA A 117 -15.30 -18.88 -5.14
C ALA A 117 -14.96 -18.00 -6.35
N THR A 118 -13.95 -17.13 -6.25
CA THR A 118 -13.70 -16.07 -7.25
C THR A 118 -12.28 -16.01 -7.79
N GLY A 119 -11.31 -16.65 -7.13
CA GLY A 119 -9.89 -16.53 -7.44
C GLY A 119 -9.24 -15.21 -6.98
N LEU A 120 -9.95 -14.37 -6.22
CA LEU A 120 -9.42 -13.10 -5.69
C LEU A 120 -8.62 -13.33 -4.40
N VAL A 121 -7.42 -12.77 -4.34
CA VAL A 121 -6.48 -12.78 -3.19
C VAL A 121 -6.41 -11.39 -2.57
#